data_AF-A0A2E0HHN9-F1
#
_entry.id   AF-A0A2E0HHN9-F1
#
_cell.length_a   1.000
_cell.length_b   1.000
_cell.length_c   1.000
_cell.angle_alpha   90.00
_cell.angle_beta   90.00
_cell.angle_gamma   90.00
#
_symmetry.space_group_name_H-M   'P 1'
#
loop_
_entity.id
_entity.type
_entity.pdbx_description
1 polymer ?
#
loop_
_entity_poly.entity_id
_entity_poly.type
_entity_poly.pdbx_seq_one_letter_code
_entity_poly.pdbx_strand_id
1 'polypeptide(L)'
;MAPAPDRRTHPQLGAPPSIAELAELCNISTRQLQRGFRVSRGSSIGRYVERCRIENAKRLLQQGTPIHRVAGILGYTSHSSFTSAFRRATGTTPARFRQRV
;
A
#
# COMPACT_ATOMS: atom_id res chain seq x y z
N MET A 1 -5.10 -36.89 -17.06
CA MET A 1 -4.75 -35.73 -17.91
C MET A 1 -5.46 -34.51 -17.33
N ALA A 2 -4.79 -33.73 -16.47
CA ALA A 2 -5.41 -32.62 -15.76
C ALA A 2 -5.58 -31.40 -16.71
N PRO A 3 -6.73 -30.70 -16.69
CA PRO A 3 -6.96 -29.53 -17.53
C PRO A 3 -6.13 -28.32 -17.06
N ALA A 4 -5.62 -27.56 -18.02
CA ALA A 4 -4.85 -26.34 -17.82
C ALA A 4 -5.65 -25.29 -17.02
N PRO A 5 -5.07 -24.62 -16.02
CA PRO A 5 -5.76 -23.56 -15.30
C PRO A 5 -5.91 -22.31 -16.18
N ASP A 6 -7.17 -21.95 -16.35
CA ASP A 6 -7.71 -20.75 -16.98
C ASP A 6 -6.93 -19.48 -16.57
N ARG A 7 -6.36 -18.77 -17.56
CA ARG A 7 -5.67 -17.47 -17.39
C ARG A 7 -6.67 -16.33 -17.23
N ARG A 8 -7.53 -16.41 -16.22
CA ARG A 8 -8.45 -15.32 -15.85
C ARG A 8 -8.51 -15.15 -14.33
N THR A 9 -7.45 -14.58 -13.78
CA THR A 9 -7.51 -13.95 -12.45
C THR A 9 -6.85 -12.60 -12.58
N HIS A 10 -7.66 -11.55 -12.70
CA HIS A 10 -7.26 -10.26 -12.16
C HIS A 10 -6.81 -10.54 -10.73
N PRO A 11 -5.52 -10.35 -10.39
CA PRO A 11 -5.08 -10.66 -9.04
C PRO A 11 -5.91 -9.78 -8.13
N GLN A 12 -6.73 -10.40 -7.29
CA GLN A 12 -7.21 -9.77 -6.08
C GLN A 12 -5.96 -9.16 -5.46
N LEU A 13 -5.85 -7.83 -5.49
CA LEU A 13 -4.81 -7.09 -4.80
C LEU A 13 -5.10 -7.18 -3.30
N GLY A 14 -5.13 -8.40 -2.79
CA GLY A 14 -5.18 -8.76 -1.39
C GLY A 14 -3.78 -8.57 -0.85
N ALA A 15 -3.61 -7.51 -0.06
CA ALA A 15 -2.36 -7.03 0.48
C ALA A 15 -1.29 -6.65 -0.58
N PRO A 16 -0.66 -5.46 -0.48
CA PRO A 16 0.46 -5.13 -1.33
C PRO A 16 1.61 -6.14 -1.07
N PRO A 17 2.26 -6.68 -2.13
CA PRO A 17 3.32 -7.67 -1.98
C PRO A 17 4.45 -7.12 -1.13
N SER A 18 4.95 -7.96 -0.22
CA SER A 18 6.06 -7.63 0.66
C SER A 18 7.35 -7.38 -0.14
N ILE A 19 8.28 -6.63 0.46
CA ILE A 19 9.60 -6.36 -0.16
C ILE A 19 10.34 -7.67 -0.49
N ALA A 20 10.14 -8.71 0.33
CA ALA A 20 10.66 -10.05 0.07
C ALA A 20 10.07 -10.67 -1.20
N GLU A 21 8.74 -10.63 -1.36
CA GLU A 21 8.06 -11.15 -2.56
C GLU A 21 8.47 -10.39 -3.82
N LEU A 22 8.63 -9.06 -3.73
CA LEU A 22 9.14 -8.26 -4.86
C LEU A 22 10.59 -8.62 -5.22
N ALA A 23 11.41 -8.97 -4.23
CA ALA A 23 12.79 -9.40 -4.45
C ALA A 23 12.85 -10.77 -5.11
N GLU A 24 12.01 -11.71 -4.67
CA GLU A 24 11.86 -13.04 -5.26
C GLU A 24 11.34 -12.97 -6.71
N LEU A 25 10.33 -12.16 -6.99
CA LEU A 25 9.81 -11.94 -8.35
C LEU A 25 10.86 -11.39 -9.31
N CYS A 26 11.79 -10.58 -8.81
CA CYS A 26 12.89 -10.01 -9.59
C CYS A 26 14.16 -10.87 -9.57
N ASN A 27 14.15 -12.02 -8.89
CA ASN A 27 15.29 -12.91 -8.69
C ASN A 27 16.56 -12.19 -8.18
N ILE A 28 16.37 -11.19 -7.30
CA ILE A 28 17.45 -10.41 -6.69
C ILE A 28 17.31 -10.40 -5.17
N SER A 29 18.39 -10.12 -4.45
CA SER A 29 18.29 -9.96 -3.01
C SER A 29 17.47 -8.71 -2.64
N THR A 30 16.76 -8.76 -1.50
CA THR A 30 16.05 -7.60 -0.93
C THR A 30 16.95 -6.37 -0.80
N ARG A 31 18.24 -6.58 -0.50
CA ARG A 31 19.26 -5.52 -0.42
C ARG A 31 19.56 -4.90 -1.79
N GLN A 32 19.67 -5.71 -2.84
CA GLN A 32 19.85 -5.21 -4.22
C GLN A 32 18.61 -4.47 -4.71
N LEU A 33 17.42 -5.00 -4.44
CA LEU A 33 16.14 -4.36 -4.75
C LEU A 33 16.05 -2.98 -4.05
N GLN A 34 16.30 -2.93 -2.74
CA GLN A 34 16.28 -1.68 -1.97
C GLN A 34 17.33 -0.68 -2.47
N ARG A 35 18.54 -1.13 -2.80
CA ARG A 35 19.62 -0.27 -3.30
C ARG A 35 19.28 0.28 -4.68
N GLY A 36 18.90 -0.58 -5.63
CA GLY A 36 18.52 -0.19 -6.98
C GLY A 36 17.34 0.77 -6.98
N PHE A 37 16.35 0.53 -6.12
CA PHE A 37 15.19 1.39 -5.99
C PHE A 37 15.53 2.75 -5.36
N ARG A 38 16.41 2.77 -4.36
CA ARG A 38 16.90 4.02 -3.75
C ARG A 38 17.70 4.85 -4.75
N VAL A 39 18.51 4.21 -5.59
CA VAL A 39 19.27 4.88 -6.65
C VAL A 39 18.33 5.41 -7.74
N SER A 40 17.32 4.63 -8.14
CA SER A 40 16.37 5.02 -9.19
C SER A 40 15.36 6.09 -8.75
N ARG A 41 14.84 6.01 -7.51
CA ARG A 41 13.72 6.85 -7.02
C ARG A 41 14.06 7.75 -5.84
N GLY A 42 15.33 7.81 -5.44
CA GLY A 42 15.81 8.63 -4.32
C GLY A 42 15.26 8.26 -2.93
N SER A 43 14.46 7.19 -2.82
CA SER A 43 13.73 6.82 -1.60
C SER A 43 13.70 5.31 -1.41
N SER A 44 13.53 4.87 -0.16
CA SER A 44 13.40 3.44 0.13
C SER A 44 12.05 2.91 -0.34
N ILE A 45 12.01 1.62 -0.70
CA ILE A 45 10.77 0.94 -1.11
C ILE A 45 9.70 1.06 -0.03
N GLY A 46 10.06 0.89 1.24
CA GLY A 46 9.13 1.08 2.35
C GLY A 46 8.51 2.48 2.41
N ARG A 47 9.32 3.54 2.26
CA ARG A 47 8.82 4.93 2.19
C ARG A 47 7.91 5.16 0.99
N TYR A 48 8.24 4.56 -0.15
CA TYR A 48 7.41 4.68 -1.35
C TYR A 48 6.07 3.96 -1.20
N VAL A 49 6.08 2.73 -0.69
CA VAL A 49 4.84 1.98 -0.41
C VAL A 49 3.99 2.73 0.60
N GLU A 50 4.59 3.30 1.65
CA GLU A 50 3.87 4.15 2.61
C GLU A 50 3.23 5.36 1.92
N ARG A 51 3.97 6.04 1.03
CA ARG A 51 3.43 7.16 0.23
C ARG A 51 2.25 6.74 -0.65
N CYS A 52 2.38 5.64 -1.39
CA CYS A 52 1.30 5.12 -2.24
C CYS A 52 0.07 4.71 -1.42
N ARG A 53 0.26 4.07 -0.26
CA ARG A 53 -0.85 3.73 0.66
C ARG A 53 -1.60 4.98 1.10
N ILE A 54 -0.87 6.05 1.41
CA ILE A 54 -1.46 7.32 1.85
C ILE A 54 -2.18 8.06 0.71
N GLU A 55 -1.64 8.02 -0.51
CA GLU A 55 -2.34 8.58 -1.68
C GLU A 55 -3.63 7.84 -1.98
N ASN A 56 -3.61 6.49 -1.92
CA ASN A 56 -4.84 5.70 -2.03
C ASN A 56 -5.83 6.00 -0.90
N ALA A 57 -5.35 6.15 0.34
CA ALA A 57 -6.19 6.55 1.47
C ALA A 57 -6.89 7.89 1.21
N LYS A 58 -6.16 8.90 0.75
CA LYS A 58 -6.73 10.22 0.41
C LYS A 58 -7.80 10.11 -0.67
N ARG A 59 -7.53 9.36 -1.75
CA ARG A 59 -8.48 9.14 -2.84
C ARG A 59 -9.76 8.48 -2.35
N LEU A 60 -9.65 7.42 -1.53
CA LEU A 60 -10.82 6.73 -0.97
C LEU A 60 -11.63 7.63 -0.04
N LEU A 61 -10.95 8.45 0.78
CA LEU A 61 -11.62 9.42 1.66
C LEU A 61 -12.36 10.50 0.87
N GLN A 62 -11.77 11.00 -0.23
CA GLN A 62 -12.41 11.95 -1.15
C GLN A 62 -13.64 11.35 -1.85
N GLN A 63 -13.63 10.05 -2.11
CA GLN A 63 -14.79 9.32 -2.66
C GLN A 63 -15.90 9.06 -1.61
N GLY A 64 -15.76 9.58 -0.39
CA GLY A 64 -16.73 9.38 0.69
C GLY A 64 -16.63 8.02 1.39
N THR A 65 -15.60 7.23 1.11
CA THR A 65 -15.41 5.92 1.74
C THR A 65 -15.22 6.09 3.25
N PRO A 66 -15.95 5.33 4.08
CA PRO A 66 -15.83 5.44 5.52
C PRO A 66 -14.46 4.95 6.00
N ILE A 67 -13.92 5.61 7.02
CA ILE A 67 -12.52 5.46 7.46
C ILE A 67 -12.21 4.00 7.89
N HIS A 68 -13.15 3.31 8.53
CA HIS A 68 -13.01 1.90 8.90
C HIS A 68 -12.81 1.00 7.66
N ARG A 69 -13.48 1.31 6.55
CA ARG A 69 -13.37 0.56 5.30
C ARG A 69 -12.05 0.87 4.60
N VAL A 70 -11.62 2.14 4.63
CA VAL A 70 -10.29 2.54 4.13
C VAL A 70 -9.17 1.80 4.86
N ALA A 71 -9.25 1.69 6.18
CA ALA A 71 -8.27 0.94 6.98
C ALA A 71 -8.20 -0.54 6.55
N GLY A 72 -9.35 -1.20 6.36
CA GLY A 72 -9.41 -2.58 5.88
C GLY A 72 -8.86 -2.76 4.46
N ILE A 73 -9.22 -1.87 3.53
CA ILE A 73 -8.72 -1.90 2.13
C ILE A 73 -7.19 -1.77 2.08
N LEU A 74 -6.62 -0.95 2.96
CA LEU A 74 -5.17 -0.73 3.02
C LEU A 74 -4.43 -1.79 3.85
N GLY A 75 -5.13 -2.79 4.37
CA GLY A 75 -4.54 -3.89 5.13
C GLY A 75 -4.14 -3.52 6.56
N TYR A 76 -4.73 -2.48 7.15
CA TYR A 76 -4.53 -2.17 8.57
C TYR A 76 -5.48 -3.02 9.42
N THR A 77 -4.91 -3.70 10.41
CA THR A 77 -5.65 -4.50 11.40
C THR A 77 -6.53 -3.67 12.31
N SER A 78 -6.24 -2.37 12.48
CA SER A 78 -7.03 -1.47 13.32
C SER A 78 -7.07 -0.05 12.78
N HIS A 79 -8.20 0.61 13.01
CA HIS A 79 -8.44 2.01 12.69
C HIS A 79 -7.41 2.95 13.35
N SER A 80 -6.96 2.63 14.57
CA SER A 80 -5.96 3.41 15.30
C SER A 80 -4.59 3.37 14.61
N SER A 81 -4.17 2.19 14.13
CA SER A 81 -2.91 2.03 13.41
C SER A 81 -2.92 2.79 12.09
N PHE A 82 -4.05 2.73 11.35
CA PHE A 82 -4.24 3.53 10.14
C PHE A 82 -4.20 5.04 10.45
N THR A 83 -4.92 5.48 11.49
CA THR A 83 -4.99 6.90 11.87
C THR A 83 -3.61 7.47 12.23
N SER A 84 -2.82 6.73 13.00
CA SER A 84 -1.46 7.11 13.36
C SER A 84 -0.53 7.17 12.16
N ALA A 85 -0.58 6.18 11.26
CA ALA A 85 0.19 6.16 10.02
C ALA A 85 -0.21 7.32 9.09
N PHE A 86 -1.51 7.56 8.95
CA PHE A 86 -2.04 8.64 8.13
C PHE A 86 -1.64 10.02 8.66
N ARG A 87 -1.71 10.21 9.98
CA ARG A 87 -1.26 11.46 10.62
C ARG A 87 0.23 11.69 10.47
N ARG A 88 1.04 10.64 10.64
CA ARG A 88 2.50 10.71 10.45
C ARG A 88 2.89 11.10 9.03
N ALA A 89 2.13 10.64 8.03
CA ALA A 89 2.43 10.91 6.62
C ALA A 89 1.81 12.20 6.07
N THR A 90 0.64 12.62 6.57
CA THR A 90 -0.11 13.78 6.04
C THR A 90 -0.15 14.98 6.97
N GLY A 91 0.27 14.84 8.23
CA GLY A 91 0.17 15.85 9.27
C GLY A 91 -1.22 16.02 9.89
N THR A 92 -2.25 15.31 9.40
CA THR A 92 -3.63 15.42 9.91
C THR A 92 -4.30 14.05 10.06
N THR A 93 -5.40 13.97 10.81
CA THR A 93 -6.15 12.72 10.94
C THR A 93 -7.04 12.49 9.71
N PRO A 94 -7.32 11.24 9.33
CA PRO A 94 -8.19 10.93 8.19
C PRO A 94 -9.60 11.50 8.37
N ALA A 95 -10.10 11.60 9.60
CA ALA A 95 -11.38 12.25 9.92
C ALA A 95 -11.36 13.76 9.61
N ARG A 96 -10.31 14.48 10.04
CA ARG A 96 -10.14 15.91 9.71
C ARG A 96 -9.88 16.12 8.22
N PHE A 97 -9.14 15.20 7.58
CA PHE A 97 -8.94 15.25 6.13
C PHE A 97 -10.27 15.15 5.41
N ARG A 98 -11.13 14.19 5.77
CA ARG A 98 -12.47 14.01 5.19
C ARG A 98 -13.41 15.20 5.39
N GLN A 99 -13.27 15.96 6.48
CA GLN A 99 -14.06 17.18 6.68
C GLN A 99 -13.61 18.36 5.78
N ARG A 100 -12.42 18.27 5.19
CA ARG A 100 -11.83 19.32 4.35
C ARG A 100 -11.93 19.06 2.86
N VAL A 101 -12.29 17.84 2.45
CA VAL A 101 -12.57 17.45 1.06
C VAL A 101 -14.06 17.25 0.87
#